data_AF-D3ZDJ5-F1
#
_entry.id   AF-D3ZDJ5-F1
#
_cell.length_a   1.000
_cell.length_b   1.000
_cell.length_c   1.000
_cell.angle_alpha   90.00
_cell.angle_beta   90.00
_cell.angle_gamma   90.00
#
_symmetry.space_group_name_H-M   'P 1'
#
loop_
_entity.id
_entity.type
_entity.pdbx_description
1 polymer ?
#
loop_
_entity_poly.entity_id
_entity_poly.type
_entity_poly.pdbx_seq_one_letter_code
_entity_poly.pdbx_strand_id
1 'polypeptide(L)'
;MRKEGCNAKARADGPHRATKGGDAIGDRPKADTSDMSFEELLRLQSQVKPKTSKQLVAGNNTKTQSPRQPACVSDKHRPLEMSAKVPVPFLRQVVPISKKVARDPRFDDLSGEYNPEVFDKTYQFLNDIRAKEKQLVKRQLKKHRSGEKHEKLQQLLQRMEQQEMAQQERKQQQELRLALKQERRALAQQGHRPYFLKKCEWGRALESLEGQACGWLSSASWP
;
A
#
# COMPACT_ATOMS: atom_id res chain seq x y z
N MET A 1 -3.00 -35.20 5.94
CA MET A 1 -1.99 -34.46 6.73
C MET A 1 -2.34 -32.98 6.65
N ARG A 2 -3.12 -32.45 7.62
CA ARG A 2 -2.63 -31.58 8.71
C ARG A 2 -1.65 -30.49 8.19
N LYS A 3 -2.09 -29.22 8.08
CA LYS A 3 -1.97 -28.16 9.14
C LYS A 3 -0.65 -27.37 8.92
N GLU A 4 -0.47 -26.05 9.01
CA GLU A 4 -1.27 -24.86 9.34
C GLU A 4 -0.60 -23.66 8.66
N GLY A 5 -1.38 -22.65 8.26
CA GLY A 5 -0.86 -21.31 7.95
C GLY A 5 -1.00 -20.41 9.17
N CYS A 6 0.07 -20.28 9.96
CA CYS A 6 0.16 -19.35 11.08
C CYS A 6 0.23 -17.90 10.56
N ASN A 7 -0.82 -17.11 10.77
CA ASN A 7 -0.77 -15.66 10.65
C ASN A 7 -0.48 -15.07 12.03
N ALA A 8 0.81 -14.88 12.32
CA ALA A 8 1.28 -14.19 13.51
C ALA A 8 1.63 -12.74 13.14
N LYS A 9 0.66 -11.82 13.28
CA LYS A 9 0.97 -10.39 13.38
C LYS A 9 1.32 -10.12 14.85
N ALA A 10 2.61 -10.30 15.15
CA ALA A 10 3.18 -10.04 16.46
C ALA A 10 2.99 -8.57 16.85
N ARG A 11 2.38 -8.39 18.03
CA ARG A 11 2.45 -7.19 18.86
C ARG A 11 3.78 -7.19 19.61
N ALA A 12 4.40 -6.03 19.76
CA ALA A 12 5.39 -5.68 20.78
C ALA A 12 5.42 -4.13 20.77
N ASP A 13 4.80 -3.37 21.69
CA ASP A 13 4.72 -3.39 23.16
C ASP A 13 6.08 -3.34 23.88
N GLY A 14 6.40 -2.15 24.39
CA GLY A 14 7.21 -1.89 25.59
C GLY A 14 8.71 -1.62 25.38
N PRO A 15 9.43 -1.02 26.37
CA PRO A 15 8.98 -0.78 27.75
C PRO A 15 9.31 0.62 28.33
N HIS A 16 8.42 1.12 29.19
CA HIS A 16 8.82 1.89 30.38
C HIS A 16 9.78 1.05 31.23
N ARG A 17 10.75 1.68 31.91
CA ARG A 17 11.49 1.26 33.14
C ARG A 17 13.01 1.35 32.94
N ALA A 18 13.67 2.39 33.44
CA ALA A 18 14.09 2.67 34.82
C ALA A 18 15.49 2.12 35.18
N THR A 19 16.22 3.03 35.86
CA THR A 19 17.28 2.86 36.86
C THR A 19 18.76 2.68 36.46
N LYS A 20 19.56 3.41 37.26
CA LYS A 20 20.98 3.30 37.64
C LYS A 20 21.95 4.15 36.78
N GLY A 21 22.79 5.03 37.32
CA GLY A 21 23.05 5.43 38.70
C GLY A 21 24.27 6.38 38.76
N GLY A 22 24.45 7.04 39.90
CA GLY A 22 25.65 7.78 40.33
C GLY A 22 25.77 9.21 39.78
N ASP A 23 26.15 10.23 40.53
CA ASP A 23 26.49 10.42 41.94
C ASP A 23 26.26 11.90 42.26
N ALA A 24 26.13 12.20 43.56
CA ALA A 24 26.23 13.49 44.25
C ALA A 24 26.50 14.78 43.42
N ILE A 25 25.79 15.87 43.77
CA ILE A 25 26.31 17.23 44.10
C ILE A 25 25.26 18.32 43.81
N GLY A 26 24.67 18.87 44.88
CA GLY A 26 24.49 20.32 45.08
C GLY A 26 23.35 21.04 44.34
N ASP A 27 22.29 21.36 45.10
CA ASP A 27 21.19 22.27 44.78
C ASP A 27 21.56 23.54 43.98
N ARG A 28 20.81 23.80 42.90
CA ARG A 28 20.45 25.16 42.44
C ARG A 28 19.16 25.10 41.62
N PRO A 29 18.10 25.84 42.01
CA PRO A 29 16.80 25.75 41.36
C PRO A 29 16.86 26.40 39.97
N LYS A 30 16.64 25.61 38.93
CA LYS A 30 16.23 26.09 37.62
C LYS A 30 14.73 26.41 37.74
N ALA A 31 14.42 27.65 38.13
CA ALA A 31 13.04 28.12 38.18
C ALA A 31 12.41 28.01 36.79
N ASP A 32 11.27 27.32 36.71
CA ASP A 32 10.49 27.09 35.51
C ASP A 32 10.11 28.43 34.86
N THR A 33 10.77 28.77 33.76
CA THR A 33 10.46 29.97 32.98
C THR A 33 9.15 29.85 32.18
N SER A 34 8.44 28.71 32.28
CA SER A 34 7.22 28.45 31.51
C SER A 34 5.98 29.16 32.06
N ASP A 35 5.95 29.47 33.36
CA ASP A 35 4.75 30.00 34.03
C ASP A 35 4.87 31.50 34.36
N MET A 36 5.94 32.15 33.93
CA MET A 36 6.17 33.59 34.13
C MET A 36 5.39 34.42 33.10
N SER A 37 4.75 35.50 33.55
CA SER A 37 4.12 36.46 32.65
C SER A 37 5.15 37.09 31.70
N PHE A 38 4.70 37.55 30.53
CA PHE A 38 5.58 38.20 29.54
C PHE A 38 6.39 39.36 30.14
N GLU A 39 5.78 40.10 31.07
CA GLU A 39 6.45 41.19 31.78
C GLU A 39 7.62 40.68 32.65
N GLU A 40 7.45 39.53 33.31
CA GLU A 40 8.49 38.91 34.13
C GLU A 40 9.62 38.32 33.28
N LEU A 41 9.32 37.76 32.10
CA LEU A 41 10.34 37.32 31.14
C LEU A 41 11.21 38.49 30.65
N LEU A 42 10.60 39.65 30.38
CA LEU A 42 11.32 40.84 29.94
C LEU A 42 12.21 41.43 31.05
N ARG A 43 11.74 41.42 32.31
CA ARG A 43 12.54 41.80 33.49
C ARG A 43 13.73 40.86 33.71
N LEU A 44 13.59 39.56 33.46
CA LEU A 44 14.69 38.60 33.55
C LEU A 44 15.74 38.83 32.45
N GLN A 45 15.31 39.11 31.22
CA GLN A 45 16.25 39.37 30.12
C GLN A 45 17.07 40.65 30.36
N SER A 46 16.50 41.67 31.01
CA SER A 46 17.22 42.91 31.32
C SER A 46 18.23 42.76 32.46
N GLN A 47 18.00 41.82 33.40
CA GLN A 47 18.93 41.50 34.49
C GLN A 47 20.13 40.66 34.02
N VAL A 48 19.97 39.86 32.95
CA VAL A 48 21.04 38.99 32.45
C VAL A 48 21.88 39.73 31.39
N LYS A 49 23.15 39.98 31.71
CA LYS A 49 24.12 40.63 30.82
C LYS A 49 24.11 40.00 29.41
N PRO A 50 24.10 40.80 28.32
CA PRO A 50 23.86 40.32 26.94
C PRO A 50 24.92 39.35 26.38
N LYS A 51 26.04 39.13 27.10
CA LYS A 51 27.13 38.27 26.66
C LYS A 51 26.95 36.78 27.03
N THR A 52 26.05 36.44 27.95
CA THR A 52 25.88 35.05 28.42
C THR A 52 24.61 34.36 27.91
N SER A 53 23.64 35.09 27.32
CA SER A 53 22.36 34.48 26.93
C SER A 53 22.42 33.60 25.67
N LYS A 54 23.32 33.90 24.71
CA LYS A 54 23.41 33.14 23.44
C LYS A 54 23.99 31.74 23.58
N GLN A 55 24.77 31.48 24.64
CA GLN A 55 25.44 30.18 24.81
C GLN A 55 24.51 29.11 25.39
N LEU A 56 23.38 29.50 26.00
CA LEU A 56 22.45 28.57 26.65
C LEU A 56 21.48 27.88 25.67
N VAL A 57 21.42 28.32 24.40
CA VAL A 57 20.51 27.77 23.37
C VAL A 57 21.22 26.81 22.41
N ALA A 58 22.56 26.83 22.35
CA ALA A 58 23.34 25.99 21.44
C ALA A 58 23.77 24.67 22.12
N GLY A 59 22.96 23.64 21.95
CA GLY A 59 23.19 22.29 22.46
C GLY A 59 24.55 21.68 22.06
N ASN A 60 25.13 20.98 23.02
CA ASN A 60 26.51 20.55 23.09
C ASN A 60 26.69 19.25 22.28
N ASN A 61 27.14 19.34 21.03
CA ASN A 61 27.54 18.17 20.24
C ASN A 61 29.06 18.16 20.05
N THR A 62 29.75 17.35 20.86
CA THR A 62 31.20 17.13 20.81
C THR A 62 31.57 15.98 19.87
N LYS A 63 31.76 16.25 18.56
CA LYS A 63 32.45 15.31 17.65
C LYS A 63 33.39 16.03 16.68
N THR A 64 34.68 15.84 16.94
CA THR A 64 35.83 15.73 16.02
C THR A 64 36.00 16.78 14.92
N GLN A 65 36.98 17.66 15.11
CA GLN A 65 37.47 18.61 14.11
C GLN A 65 38.14 17.86 12.95
N SER A 66 37.51 17.87 11.77
CA SER A 66 38.13 17.53 10.48
C SER A 66 38.72 18.80 9.85
N PRO A 67 39.90 18.75 9.20
CA PRO A 67 40.62 19.94 8.77
C PRO A 67 39.84 20.72 7.68
N ARG A 68 39.50 21.97 8.03
CA ARG A 68 39.16 23.13 7.18
C ARG A 68 38.63 22.78 5.78
N GLN A 69 37.34 22.48 5.70
CA GLN A 69 36.57 22.71 4.47
C GLN A 69 36.69 24.20 4.10
N PRO A 70 36.98 24.56 2.83
CA PRO A 70 36.95 25.94 2.40
C PRO A 70 35.56 26.52 2.69
N ALA A 71 35.53 27.73 3.25
CA ALA A 71 34.33 28.40 3.68
C ALA A 71 33.21 28.24 2.64
N CYS A 72 32.07 27.72 3.07
CA CYS A 72 30.88 27.65 2.24
C CYS A 72 30.60 29.04 1.67
N VAL A 73 30.56 29.14 0.33
CA VAL A 73 30.12 30.37 -0.33
C VAL A 73 28.63 30.51 -0.01
N SER A 74 28.24 31.59 0.67
CA SER A 74 26.85 31.89 1.01
C SER A 74 25.97 32.05 -0.24
N ASP A 75 26.57 32.45 -1.36
CA ASP A 75 25.91 32.64 -2.66
C ASP A 75 26.31 31.55 -3.67
N LYS A 76 25.33 30.84 -4.22
CA LYS A 76 25.54 29.79 -5.26
C LYS A 76 26.08 30.34 -6.59
N HIS A 77 26.01 31.66 -6.80
CA HIS A 77 26.39 32.34 -8.05
C HIS A 77 27.68 33.15 -7.94
N ARG A 78 28.37 33.15 -6.80
CA ARG A 78 29.63 33.88 -6.60
C ARG A 78 30.82 32.98 -6.98
N PRO A 79 31.77 33.46 -7.80
CA PRO A 79 32.99 32.70 -8.08
C PRO A 79 33.77 32.42 -6.78
N LEU A 80 34.27 31.21 -6.63
CA LEU A 80 35.10 30.81 -5.50
C LEU A 80 36.55 31.20 -5.78
N GLU A 81 37.09 32.14 -5.01
CA GLU A 81 38.52 32.46 -5.04
C GLU A 81 39.31 31.27 -4.48
N MET A 82 40.29 30.77 -5.25
CA MET A 82 41.19 29.68 -4.85
C MET A 82 42.65 30.10 -5.04
N SER A 83 43.55 29.62 -4.18
CA SER A 83 44.97 29.98 -4.23
C SER A 83 45.65 29.43 -5.49
N ALA A 84 46.43 30.27 -6.18
CA ALA A 84 47.23 29.89 -7.34
C ALA A 84 48.30 28.80 -7.04
N LYS A 85 48.51 28.46 -5.77
CA LYS A 85 49.44 27.41 -5.32
C LYS A 85 48.81 26.01 -5.31
N VAL A 86 47.50 25.87 -5.54
CA VAL A 86 46.79 24.59 -5.48
C VAL A 86 46.89 23.88 -6.84
N PRO A 87 47.56 22.72 -6.96
CA PRO A 87 47.63 21.98 -8.22
C PRO A 87 46.28 21.36 -8.59
N VAL A 88 45.99 21.28 -9.89
CA VAL A 88 44.78 20.63 -10.41
C VAL A 88 44.98 19.10 -10.37
N PRO A 89 44.03 18.31 -9.79
CA PRO A 89 44.15 16.86 -9.79
C PRO A 89 44.07 16.28 -11.20
N PHE A 90 44.91 15.29 -11.52
CA PHE A 90 44.94 14.63 -12.83
C PHE A 90 43.63 13.89 -13.16
N LEU A 91 43.02 13.24 -12.16
CA LEU A 91 41.79 12.48 -12.33
C LEU A 91 40.57 13.32 -11.93
N ARG A 92 39.60 13.46 -12.84
CA ARG A 92 38.32 14.11 -12.55
C ARG A 92 37.44 13.22 -11.68
N GLN A 93 36.73 13.80 -10.73
CA GLN A 93 35.68 13.13 -9.99
C GLN A 93 34.48 12.88 -10.92
N VAL A 94 34.26 11.62 -11.32
CA VAL A 94 33.06 11.23 -12.08
C VAL A 94 31.88 11.14 -11.10
N VAL A 95 30.90 12.02 -11.28
CA VAL A 95 29.63 11.95 -10.55
C VAL A 95 28.81 10.81 -11.15
N PRO A 96 28.42 9.77 -10.38
CA PRO A 96 27.59 8.70 -10.90
C PRO A 96 26.22 9.25 -11.32
N ILE A 97 25.81 8.96 -12.56
CA ILE A 97 24.48 9.32 -13.09
C ILE A 97 23.62 8.06 -13.12
N SER A 98 22.37 8.16 -12.66
CA SER A 98 21.40 7.06 -12.77
C SER A 98 21.02 6.84 -14.24
N LYS A 99 21.29 5.64 -14.78
CA LYS A 99 20.89 5.25 -16.13
C LYS A 99 19.43 4.82 -16.12
N LYS A 100 18.62 5.32 -17.07
CA LYS A 100 17.26 4.83 -17.29
C LYS A 100 17.34 3.42 -17.92
N VAL A 101 16.82 2.42 -17.22
CA VAL A 101 16.69 1.04 -17.73
C VAL A 101 15.34 0.92 -18.42
N ALA A 102 15.32 0.44 -19.68
CA ALA A 102 14.06 0.14 -20.37
C ALA A 102 13.37 -1.05 -19.68
N ARG A 103 12.07 -0.91 -19.38
CA ARG A 103 11.25 -1.94 -18.72
C ARG A 103 10.14 -2.41 -19.65
N ASP A 104 9.87 -3.72 -19.68
CA ASP A 104 8.72 -4.30 -20.38
C ASP A 104 7.57 -4.42 -19.38
N PRO A 105 6.48 -3.65 -19.53
CA PRO A 105 5.39 -3.64 -18.55
C PRO A 105 4.64 -4.98 -18.43
N ARG A 106 4.88 -5.93 -19.35
CA ARG A 106 4.33 -7.29 -19.26
C ARG A 106 5.09 -8.16 -18.26
N PHE A 107 6.35 -7.81 -17.99
CA PHE A 107 7.30 -8.64 -17.24
C PHE A 107 7.97 -7.88 -16.08
N ASP A 108 7.71 -6.59 -15.90
CA ASP A 108 8.29 -5.79 -14.81
C ASP A 108 7.38 -5.80 -13.57
N ASP A 109 7.95 -6.18 -12.43
CA ASP A 109 7.24 -6.30 -11.13
C ASP A 109 6.61 -4.98 -10.67
N LEU A 110 7.09 -3.84 -11.17
CA LEU A 110 6.57 -2.51 -10.86
C LEU A 110 5.35 -2.10 -11.70
N SER A 111 4.88 -2.96 -12.62
CA SER A 111 3.78 -2.63 -13.56
C SER A 111 2.37 -2.80 -12.98
N GLY A 112 2.27 -3.24 -11.72
CA GLY A 112 1.02 -3.36 -10.97
C GLY A 112 0.56 -4.81 -10.78
N GLU A 113 -0.51 -4.96 -9.98
CA GLU A 113 -1.08 -6.25 -9.60
C GLU A 113 -2.34 -6.58 -10.41
N TYR A 114 -2.66 -7.87 -10.53
CA TYR A 114 -3.87 -8.33 -11.22
C TYR A 114 -5.14 -7.90 -10.48
N ASN A 115 -5.94 -7.05 -11.12
CA ASN A 115 -7.25 -6.61 -10.63
C ASN A 115 -8.38 -7.21 -11.49
N PRO A 116 -9.21 -8.14 -10.97
CA PRO A 116 -10.24 -8.82 -11.77
C PRO A 116 -11.28 -7.85 -12.34
N GLU A 117 -11.66 -6.81 -11.57
CA GLU A 117 -12.65 -5.81 -12.02
C GLU A 117 -12.19 -5.00 -13.23
N VAL A 118 -10.90 -4.64 -13.27
CA VAL A 118 -10.30 -3.91 -14.39
C VAL A 118 -10.11 -4.85 -15.57
N PHE A 119 -9.63 -6.06 -15.29
CA PHE A 119 -9.42 -7.09 -16.31
C PHE A 119 -10.70 -7.42 -17.08
N ASP A 120 -11.80 -7.68 -16.36
CA ASP A 120 -13.08 -8.04 -16.98
C ASP A 120 -13.65 -6.91 -17.86
N LYS A 121 -13.38 -5.65 -17.51
CA LYS A 121 -13.78 -4.48 -18.30
C LYS A 121 -12.87 -4.26 -19.51
N THR A 122 -11.56 -4.23 -19.31
CA THR A 122 -10.57 -3.96 -20.36
C THR A 122 -10.52 -5.08 -21.41
N TYR A 123 -10.68 -6.33 -20.98
CA TYR A 123 -10.60 -7.52 -21.83
C TYR A 123 -11.97 -8.17 -22.08
N GLN A 124 -13.05 -7.38 -22.03
CA GLN A 124 -14.42 -7.88 -22.24
C GLN A 124 -14.61 -8.63 -23.57
N PHE A 125 -13.88 -8.24 -24.62
CA PHE A 125 -13.94 -8.85 -25.95
C PHE A 125 -13.48 -10.32 -25.97
N LEU A 126 -12.74 -10.76 -24.94
CA LEU A 126 -12.36 -12.17 -24.79
C LEU A 126 -13.59 -13.08 -24.66
N ASN A 127 -14.72 -12.55 -24.17
CA ASN A 127 -15.97 -13.32 -24.09
C ASN A 127 -16.46 -13.72 -25.49
N ASP A 128 -16.37 -12.82 -26.47
CA ASP A 128 -16.77 -13.11 -27.86
C ASP A 128 -15.85 -14.14 -28.51
N ILE A 129 -14.54 -14.05 -28.23
CA ILE A 129 -13.55 -15.02 -28.72
C ILE A 129 -13.81 -16.40 -28.12
N ARG A 130 -14.00 -16.48 -26.79
CA ARG A 130 -14.32 -17.74 -26.09
C ARG A 130 -15.63 -18.35 -26.60
N ALA A 131 -16.65 -17.53 -26.87
CA ALA A 131 -17.91 -18.00 -27.44
C ALA A 131 -17.70 -18.61 -28.83
N LYS A 132 -16.92 -17.95 -29.71
CA LYS A 132 -16.57 -18.47 -31.04
C LYS A 132 -15.77 -19.78 -30.96
N GLU A 133 -14.79 -19.86 -30.06
CA GLU A 133 -13.99 -21.07 -29.83
C GLU A 133 -14.86 -22.23 -29.33
N LYS A 134 -15.75 -21.99 -28.36
CA LYS A 134 -16.72 -22.98 -27.89
C LYS A 134 -17.59 -23.51 -29.04
N GLN A 135 -18.05 -22.64 -29.94
CA GLN A 135 -18.81 -23.05 -31.12
C GLN A 135 -17.96 -23.90 -32.09
N LEU A 136 -16.68 -23.56 -32.27
CA LEU A 136 -15.76 -24.35 -33.09
C LEU A 136 -15.55 -25.75 -32.53
N VAL A 137 -15.39 -25.90 -31.21
CA VAL A 137 -15.31 -27.20 -30.54
C VAL A 137 -16.61 -27.99 -30.73
N LYS A 138 -17.79 -27.36 -30.55
CA LYS A 138 -19.08 -28.01 -30.82
C LYS A 138 -19.22 -28.49 -32.27
N ARG A 139 -18.72 -27.72 -33.24
CA ARG A 139 -18.70 -28.13 -34.66
C ARG A 139 -17.77 -29.31 -34.90
N GLN A 140 -16.61 -29.36 -34.26
CA GLN A 140 -15.68 -30.49 -34.36
C GLN A 140 -16.26 -31.77 -33.73
N LEU A 141 -16.97 -31.64 -32.60
CA LEU A 141 -17.66 -32.76 -31.96
C LEU A 141 -18.72 -33.38 -32.88
N LYS A 142 -19.44 -32.56 -33.67
CA LYS A 142 -20.38 -33.06 -34.69
C LYS A 142 -19.71 -33.82 -35.83
N LYS A 143 -18.44 -33.54 -36.14
CA LYS A 143 -17.68 -34.20 -37.22
C LYS A 143 -17.11 -35.55 -36.77
N HIS A 144 -16.64 -35.65 -35.53
CA HIS A 144 -16.05 -36.87 -34.98
C HIS A 144 -17.07 -37.58 -34.09
N ARG A 145 -17.73 -38.64 -34.57
CA ARG A 145 -18.75 -39.35 -33.77
C ARG A 145 -18.15 -40.25 -32.67
N SER A 146 -16.92 -40.74 -32.85
CA SER A 146 -16.28 -41.68 -31.92
C SER A 146 -14.74 -41.63 -32.02
N GLY A 147 -14.07 -42.14 -30.99
CA GLY A 147 -12.61 -42.24 -30.88
C GLY A 147 -11.99 -41.26 -29.88
N GLU A 148 -10.69 -41.42 -29.60
CA GLU A 148 -9.96 -40.61 -28.61
C GLU A 148 -10.08 -39.09 -28.86
N LYS A 149 -10.15 -38.69 -30.14
CA LYS A 149 -10.33 -37.28 -30.52
C LYS A 149 -11.68 -36.73 -30.05
N HIS A 150 -12.75 -37.53 -30.15
CA HIS A 150 -14.08 -37.13 -29.68
C HIS A 150 -14.09 -36.94 -28.15
N GLU A 151 -13.50 -37.88 -27.41
CA GLU A 151 -13.39 -37.78 -25.94
C GLU A 151 -12.59 -36.53 -25.51
N LYS A 152 -11.44 -36.27 -26.16
CA LYS A 152 -10.63 -35.07 -25.90
C LYS A 152 -11.42 -33.78 -26.18
N LEU A 153 -12.21 -33.74 -27.25
CA LEU A 153 -13.07 -32.60 -27.58
C LEU A 153 -14.22 -32.43 -26.59
N GLN A 154 -14.83 -33.52 -26.14
CA GLN A 154 -15.88 -33.50 -25.13
C GLN A 154 -15.36 -32.98 -23.78
N GLN A 155 -14.19 -33.47 -23.34
CA GLN A 155 -13.51 -32.97 -22.14
C GLN A 155 -13.15 -31.49 -22.26
N LEU A 156 -12.68 -31.06 -23.44
CA LEU A 156 -12.40 -29.64 -23.70
C LEU A 156 -13.67 -28.79 -23.59
N LEU A 157 -14.77 -29.24 -24.19
CA LEU A 157 -16.05 -28.53 -24.13
C LEU A 157 -16.54 -28.40 -22.69
N GLN A 158 -16.51 -29.50 -21.92
CA GLN A 158 -16.89 -29.50 -20.51
C GLN A 158 -16.05 -28.51 -19.70
N ARG A 159 -14.72 -28.48 -19.91
CA ARG A 159 -13.84 -27.50 -19.24
C ARG A 159 -14.19 -26.06 -19.61
N MET A 160 -14.49 -25.78 -20.89
CA MET A 160 -14.91 -24.45 -21.33
C MET A 160 -16.22 -24.02 -20.65
N GLU A 161 -17.20 -24.92 -20.58
CA GLU A 161 -18.50 -24.65 -19.94
C GLU A 161 -18.34 -24.46 -18.41
N GLN A 162 -17.52 -25.27 -17.74
CA GLN A 162 -17.20 -25.10 -16.31
C GLN A 162 -16.49 -23.76 -16.04
N GLN A 163 -15.55 -23.36 -16.90
CA GLN A 163 -14.86 -22.08 -16.77
C GLN A 163 -15.81 -20.89 -16.96
N GLU A 164 -16.75 -20.99 -17.91
CA GLU A 164 -17.78 -19.98 -18.14
C GLU A 164 -18.71 -19.85 -16.94
N MET A 165 -19.23 -20.97 -16.41
CA MET A 165 -20.07 -20.98 -15.20
C MET A 165 -19.32 -20.39 -14.00
N ALA A 166 -18.08 -20.82 -13.75
CA ALA A 166 -17.27 -20.30 -12.65
C ALA A 166 -16.94 -18.81 -12.80
N GLN A 167 -16.86 -18.28 -14.03
CA GLN A 167 -16.72 -16.83 -14.26
C GLN A 167 -18.02 -16.08 -13.99
N GLN A 168 -19.16 -16.62 -14.42
CA GLN A 168 -20.48 -16.03 -14.14
C GLN A 168 -20.77 -15.99 -12.64
N GLU A 169 -20.52 -17.08 -11.92
CA GLU A 169 -20.64 -17.13 -10.46
C GLU A 169 -19.76 -16.05 -9.81
N ARG A 170 -18.48 -15.94 -10.19
CA ARG A 170 -17.61 -14.89 -9.65
C ARG A 170 -18.14 -13.48 -9.92
N LYS A 171 -18.70 -13.22 -11.09
CA LYS A 171 -19.30 -11.92 -11.44
C LYS A 171 -20.53 -11.64 -10.57
N GLN A 172 -21.45 -12.60 -10.44
CA GLN A 172 -22.62 -12.48 -9.58
C GLN A 172 -22.23 -12.21 -8.11
N GLN A 173 -21.25 -12.94 -7.59
CA GLN A 173 -20.75 -12.73 -6.23
C GLN A 173 -20.12 -11.35 -6.05
N GLN A 174 -19.43 -10.83 -7.08
CA GLN A 174 -18.86 -9.48 -7.06
C GLN A 174 -19.96 -8.41 -7.09
N GLU A 175 -20.95 -8.55 -7.96
CA GLU A 175 -22.11 -7.65 -8.05
C GLU A 175 -22.85 -7.60 -6.72
N LEU A 176 -23.06 -8.75 -6.08
CA LEU A 176 -23.68 -8.82 -4.76
C LEU A 176 -22.87 -8.09 -3.68
N ARG A 177 -21.55 -8.29 -3.65
CA ARG A 177 -20.66 -7.59 -2.73
C ARG A 177 -20.69 -6.08 -2.96
N LEU A 178 -20.77 -5.65 -4.21
CA LEU A 178 -20.88 -4.24 -4.57
C LEU A 178 -22.23 -3.66 -4.12
N ALA A 179 -23.34 -4.36 -4.35
CA ALA A 179 -24.68 -3.98 -3.89
C ALA A 179 -24.72 -3.82 -2.36
N LEU A 180 -24.29 -4.84 -1.61
CA LEU A 180 -24.20 -4.77 -0.13
C LEU A 180 -23.31 -3.62 0.36
N LYS A 181 -22.22 -3.34 -0.36
CA LYS A 181 -21.32 -2.21 -0.05
C LYS A 181 -22.00 -0.87 -0.30
N GLN A 182 -22.83 -0.76 -1.34
CA GLN A 182 -23.61 0.45 -1.66
C GLN A 182 -24.72 0.68 -0.62
N GLU A 183 -25.50 -0.36 -0.29
CA GLU A 183 -26.53 -0.29 0.75
C GLU A 183 -25.95 0.15 2.10
N ARG A 184 -24.83 -0.45 2.51
CA ARG A 184 -24.13 -0.06 3.75
C ARG A 184 -23.67 1.40 3.71
N ARG A 185 -23.21 1.91 2.57
CA ARG A 185 -22.83 3.32 2.41
C ARG A 185 -24.05 4.23 2.55
N ALA A 186 -25.19 3.86 1.97
CA ALA A 186 -26.43 4.62 2.10
C ALA A 186 -26.94 4.68 3.54
N LEU A 187 -26.95 3.55 4.27
CA LEU A 187 -27.30 3.49 5.69
C LEU A 187 -26.37 4.35 6.55
N ALA A 188 -25.07 4.32 6.26
CA ALA A 188 -24.09 5.14 6.97
C ALA A 188 -24.30 6.66 6.70
N GLN A 189 -24.67 7.03 5.47
CA GLN A 189 -25.02 8.41 5.13
C GLN A 189 -26.29 8.90 5.86
N GLN A 190 -27.24 8.01 6.12
CA GLN A 190 -28.43 8.29 6.94
C GLN A 190 -28.13 8.40 8.45
N GLY A 191 -26.89 8.12 8.88
CA GLY A 191 -26.48 8.17 10.28
C GLY A 191 -26.66 6.87 11.05
N HIS A 192 -27.07 5.77 10.40
CA HIS A 192 -27.10 4.46 11.04
C HIS A 192 -25.69 3.98 11.37
N ARG A 193 -25.56 3.24 12.48
CA ARG A 193 -24.29 2.67 12.92
C ARG A 193 -23.78 1.65 11.90
N PRO A 194 -22.57 1.81 11.33
CA PRO A 194 -22.00 0.85 10.39
C PRO A 194 -21.87 -0.53 11.01
N TYR A 195 -22.31 -1.56 10.30
CA TYR A 195 -22.16 -2.96 10.68
C TYR A 195 -21.33 -3.73 9.66
N PHE A 196 -20.73 -4.83 10.11
CA PHE A 196 -19.90 -5.71 9.31
C PHE A 196 -20.44 -7.13 9.44
N LEU A 197 -20.82 -7.75 8.31
CA LEU A 197 -21.20 -9.14 8.31
C LEU A 197 -20.00 -10.01 8.71
N LYS A 198 -20.24 -10.99 9.56
CA LYS A 198 -19.25 -12.02 9.92
C LYS A 198 -18.95 -12.89 8.71
N LYS A 199 -17.77 -13.53 8.67
CA LYS A 199 -17.37 -14.43 7.57
C LYS A 199 -18.42 -15.51 7.25
N CYS A 200 -19.05 -16.10 8.26
CA CYS A 200 -20.11 -17.09 8.09
C CYS A 200 -21.40 -16.49 7.50
N GLU A 201 -21.70 -15.23 7.85
CA GLU A 201 -22.86 -14.50 7.34
C GLU A 201 -22.67 -14.12 5.87
N TRP A 202 -21.44 -13.83 5.43
CA TRP A 202 -21.15 -13.60 4.02
C TRP A 202 -21.54 -14.79 3.14
N GLY A 203 -21.17 -16.02 3.55
CA GLY A 203 -21.53 -17.23 2.81
C GLY A 203 -23.05 -17.43 2.74
N ARG A 204 -23.74 -17.28 3.88
CA ARG A 204 -25.20 -17.38 3.94
C ARG A 204 -25.92 -16.28 3.14
N ALA A 205 -25.39 -15.05 3.16
CA ALA A 205 -25.97 -13.94 2.41
C ALA A 205 -25.82 -14.14 0.90
N LEU A 206 -24.66 -14.63 0.44
CA LEU A 206 -24.42 -15.02 -0.95
C LEU A 206 -25.40 -16.10 -1.39
N GLU A 207 -25.47 -17.20 -0.65
CA GLU A 207 -26.34 -18.33 -0.94
C GLU A 207 -27.83 -17.97 -0.89
N SER A 208 -28.24 -17.13 0.07
CA SER A 208 -29.63 -16.67 0.20
C SER A 208 -30.06 -15.79 -0.97
N LEU A 209 -29.16 -14.97 -1.51
CA LEU A 209 -29.46 -14.09 -2.65
C LEU A 209 -29.39 -14.87 -3.97
N GLU A 210 -28.45 -15.81 -4.12
CA GLU A 210 -28.42 -16.77 -5.24
C GLU A 210 -29.68 -17.65 -5.24
N GLY A 211 -30.11 -18.14 -4.07
CA GLY A 211 -31.33 -18.95 -3.92
C GLY A 211 -32.62 -18.20 -4.21
N GLN A 212 -32.69 -16.90 -3.89
CA GLN A 212 -33.83 -16.05 -4.27
C GLN A 212 -33.93 -15.89 -5.79
N ALA A 213 -32.81 -15.74 -6.50
CA ALA A 213 -32.82 -15.68 -7.97
C ALA A 213 -33.32 -17.00 -8.61
N CYS A 214 -32.90 -18.15 -8.08
CA CYS A 214 -33.38 -19.46 -8.54
C CYS A 214 -34.86 -19.74 -8.20
N GLY A 215 -35.35 -19.24 -7.04
CA GLY A 215 -36.74 -19.41 -6.62
C GLY A 215 -37.75 -18.63 -7.48
N TRP A 216 -37.37 -17.45 -7.97
CA TRP A 216 -38.22 -16.64 -8.87
C TRP A 216 -38.36 -17.24 -10.27
N LEU A 217 -37.34 -17.93 -10.77
CA LEU A 217 -37.39 -18.63 -12.06
C LEU A 217 -38.26 -19.90 -12.01
N SER A 218 -38.41 -20.54 -10.84
CA SER A 218 -39.23 -21.75 -10.68
C SER A 218 -40.73 -21.43 -10.49
N SER A 219 -41.07 -20.24 -9.97
CA SER A 219 -42.46 -19.79 -9.78
C SER A 219 -43.11 -19.21 -11.05
N ALA A 220 -42.34 -19.02 -12.13
CA ALA A 220 -42.81 -18.43 -13.39
C ALA A 220 -43.22 -19.45 -14.47
N SER A 221 -43.19 -20.76 -14.16
CA SER A 221 -43.72 -21.80 -15.06
C SER A 221 -45.17 -22.13 -14.68
N TRP A 222 -46.09 -21.37 -15.26
CA TRP A 222 -47.55 -21.49 -15.17
C TRP A 222 -48.07 -22.74 -15.96
N PRO A 223 -49.32 -23.16 -15.72
CA PRO A 223 -49.78 -24.56 -15.72
C PRO A 223 -49.88 -25.26 -17.09
#